data_AF-A0A7X7DGY6-F1
#
_entry.id   AF-A0A7X7DGY6-F1
#
_cell.length_a   1.000
_cell.length_b   1.000
_cell.length_c   1.000
_cell.angle_alpha   90.00
_cell.angle_beta   90.00
_cell.angle_gamma   90.00
#
_symmetry.space_group_name_H-M   'P 1'
#
loop_
_entity.id
_entity.type
_entity.pdbx_description
1 polymer ?
#
loop_
_entity_poly.entity_id
_entity_poly.type
_entity_poly.pdbx_seq_one_letter_code
_entity_poly.pdbx_strand_id
1 'polypeptide(L)'
;MRATPWLKSGCTAAIAAAAWLSAQAGWAQASPFRGLWVGSAALDAVNEVTIPLDANNVPIAPDPEVPTPTFDRADLRLLIHVNGAGQASLLKDAAILNRVYGQSTNDLPVAAGENDLALVTDPRLYAEYPVQPAMRYASAVFDFGDAKATEALDAIVETAAREAVAFTTNATLDVSTQGARVQARNDAIALIEPLLTTIAAQANVAEEFNRFLLEFDSAALTAIIADTSDPVVATLTASAAQVRDQSFYGDTRAVEMVAGVVAAVDAAPVADRYRAAHSTASAYADVQNLYQRFISGSVMGDMLSAAAEAAGEAAKLPGATAGSIEAALRALPETVAALTQALQAKVQMYDDTRSGDAVNAVLAAMAADAFANAAQPALEIQLESEQAGRTALADMVARYPLPPLTPTGDYNAFVTSSAYAGTPASAAYAAADAAIEERWTNPLYTPISLQAAAKVATVKALQSAYNVAARAMRNELPMAGVFGPGSGDPRRSNELAQPSDLGPPGLEARLYLPASHPTNPFRHRRHPDHTTGYNIERVIRLDFDGVQGNSLEAAGYGVDRITGTYREEIFGLHKPLGPDPVAHPVGLRTEGRFELNRVSLIDTLNTR
;
A
#
# COMPACT_ATOMS: atom_id res chain seq x y z
N MET A 1 25.65 -2.61 -17.12
CA MET A 1 24.29 -2.45 -16.55
C MET A 1 23.44 -1.83 -17.64
N ARG A 2 22.63 -2.66 -18.32
CA ARG A 2 21.87 -2.24 -19.51
C ARG A 2 20.66 -1.41 -19.09
N ALA A 3 20.40 -0.36 -19.86
CA ALA A 3 19.18 0.40 -19.82
C ALA A 3 17.99 -0.52 -20.11
N THR A 4 17.02 -0.57 -19.20
CA THR A 4 15.65 -0.99 -19.52
C THR A 4 15.05 0.12 -20.37
N PRO A 5 14.77 -0.10 -21.66
CA PRO A 5 14.14 0.93 -22.48
C PRO A 5 12.69 1.10 -22.02
N TRP A 6 12.39 2.24 -21.42
CA TRP A 6 11.03 2.76 -21.30
C TRP A 6 10.54 3.09 -22.71
N LEU A 7 10.00 2.10 -23.41
CA LEU A 7 8.99 2.19 -24.47
C LEU A 7 8.60 0.78 -24.94
N LYS A 8 7.40 0.37 -24.53
CA LYS A 8 6.49 -0.60 -25.18
C LYS A 8 7.13 -1.92 -25.64
N SER A 9 7.21 -2.87 -24.72
CA SER A 9 6.87 -4.26 -25.03
C SER A 9 5.64 -4.62 -24.20
N GLY A 10 4.47 -4.33 -24.77
CA GLY A 10 3.23 -4.98 -24.38
C GLY A 10 3.33 -6.45 -24.78
N CYS A 11 3.99 -7.24 -23.95
CA CYS A 11 3.73 -8.67 -23.92
C CYS A 11 2.39 -8.83 -23.21
N THR A 12 1.37 -9.09 -24.02
CA THR A 12 0.11 -9.71 -23.62
C THR A 12 0.41 -11.01 -22.88
N ALA A 13 0.63 -10.93 -21.57
CA ALA A 13 0.39 -12.01 -20.64
C ALA A 13 -0.84 -11.61 -19.83
N ALA A 14 -1.92 -12.35 -20.06
CA ALA A 14 -3.20 -12.12 -19.45
C ALA A 14 -3.08 -12.08 -17.92
N ILE A 15 -3.44 -10.94 -17.31
CA ILE A 15 -3.95 -10.93 -15.94
C ILE A 15 -5.46 -10.74 -16.06
N ALA A 16 -6.13 -11.82 -16.47
CA ALA A 16 -7.49 -12.07 -16.03
C ALA A 16 -7.39 -12.61 -14.59
N ALA A 17 -7.10 -11.70 -13.66
CA ALA A 17 -7.25 -11.92 -12.23
C ALA A 17 -7.71 -10.61 -11.57
N ALA A 18 -8.67 -9.93 -12.21
CA ALA A 18 -9.62 -9.16 -11.46
C ALA A 18 -10.51 -10.17 -10.74
N ALA A 19 -10.07 -10.66 -9.58
CA ALA A 19 -11.02 -11.13 -8.58
C ALA A 19 -11.76 -9.88 -8.15
N TRP A 20 -12.85 -9.58 -8.87
CA TRP A 20 -13.76 -8.50 -8.58
C TRP A 20 -14.26 -8.71 -7.15
N LEU A 21 -13.68 -7.97 -6.20
CA LEU A 21 -14.35 -7.66 -4.94
C LEU A 21 -15.57 -6.83 -5.33
N SER A 22 -16.62 -7.52 -5.73
CA SER A 22 -17.94 -6.94 -5.85
C SER A 22 -18.30 -6.35 -4.49
N ALA A 23 -18.48 -5.04 -4.45
CA ALA A 23 -19.15 -4.37 -3.34
C ALA A 23 -20.60 -4.87 -3.34
N GLN A 24 -20.84 -6.03 -2.73
CA GLN A 24 -22.20 -6.42 -2.40
C GLN A 24 -22.70 -5.40 -1.38
N ALA A 25 -23.75 -4.66 -1.74
CA ALA A 25 -24.49 -3.78 -0.84
C ALA A 25 -25.32 -4.59 0.19
N GLY A 26 -24.69 -5.60 0.80
CA GLY A 26 -25.17 -6.32 1.97
C GLY A 26 -24.11 -6.18 3.06
N TRP A 27 -24.51 -5.58 4.20
CA TRP A 27 -23.76 -5.46 5.47
C TRP A 27 -22.31 -5.93 5.40
N ALA A 28 -21.39 -5.05 4.98
CA ALA A 28 -19.99 -5.40 4.83
C ALA A 28 -19.34 -5.56 6.22
N GLN A 29 -19.35 -6.79 6.74
CA GLN A 29 -18.70 -7.20 7.98
C GLN A 29 -17.18 -6.99 7.90
N ALA A 30 -16.58 -6.56 9.01
CA ALA A 30 -15.14 -6.47 9.13
C ALA A 30 -14.50 -7.85 8.94
N SER A 31 -13.43 -7.91 8.15
CA SER A 31 -12.74 -9.17 7.83
C SER A 31 -12.43 -9.97 9.10
N PRO A 32 -12.71 -11.30 9.11
CA PRO A 32 -12.36 -12.16 10.24
C PRO A 32 -10.84 -12.29 10.41
N PHE A 33 -10.07 -11.94 9.37
CA PHE A 33 -8.61 -11.98 9.38
C PHE A 33 -7.96 -10.64 9.77
N ARG A 34 -8.75 -9.60 10.05
CA ARG A 34 -8.24 -8.26 10.38
C ARG A 34 -7.31 -8.29 11.59
N GLY A 35 -6.36 -7.35 11.63
CA GLY A 35 -5.45 -7.18 12.75
C GLY A 35 -3.97 -7.34 12.40
N LEU A 36 -3.13 -7.33 13.43
CA LEU A 36 -1.70 -7.55 13.30
C LEU A 36 -1.35 -9.03 13.47
N TRP A 37 -0.64 -9.57 12.49
CA TRP A 37 -0.11 -10.93 12.46
C TRP A 37 1.42 -10.88 12.54
N VAL A 38 1.98 -11.63 13.49
CA VAL A 38 3.43 -11.67 13.73
C VAL A 38 3.89 -13.11 13.79
N GLY A 39 5.01 -13.40 13.13
CA GLY A 39 5.63 -14.71 13.19
C GLY A 39 6.90 -14.77 12.36
N SER A 40 7.21 -15.94 11.81
CA SER A 40 8.44 -16.16 11.05
C SER A 40 8.29 -17.14 9.90
N ALA A 41 9.08 -16.92 8.85
CA ALA A 41 9.34 -17.90 7.79
C ALA A 41 10.69 -18.57 8.05
N ALA A 42 10.70 -19.90 8.11
CA ALA A 42 11.89 -20.72 8.25
C ALA A 42 12.36 -21.14 6.86
N LEU A 43 13.28 -20.37 6.27
CA LEU A 43 13.87 -20.65 4.96
C LEU A 43 14.81 -21.84 5.07
N ASP A 44 14.52 -22.89 4.33
CA ASP A 44 15.29 -24.13 4.34
C ASP A 44 15.63 -24.64 2.92
N ALA A 45 15.39 -23.81 1.89
CA ALA A 45 15.77 -24.11 0.52
C ALA A 45 16.25 -22.86 -0.25
N VAL A 46 17.24 -23.06 -1.13
CA VAL A 46 17.80 -22.03 -2.03
C VAL A 46 18.21 -22.64 -3.38
N ASN A 47 18.09 -21.87 -4.47
CA ASN A 47 18.49 -22.32 -5.82
C ASN A 47 20.00 -22.18 -6.12
N GLU A 48 20.79 -21.65 -5.18
CA GLU A 48 22.25 -21.58 -5.29
C GLU A 48 22.93 -22.48 -4.25
N VAL A 49 23.11 -23.74 -4.62
CA VAL A 49 23.84 -24.76 -3.87
C VAL A 49 25.16 -25.08 -4.57
N THR A 50 26.15 -25.49 -3.79
CA THR A 50 27.37 -26.14 -4.29
C THR A 50 27.02 -27.20 -5.32
N ILE A 51 27.64 -27.16 -6.51
CA ILE A 51 27.39 -28.11 -7.61
C ILE A 51 27.54 -29.54 -7.05
N PRO A 52 26.43 -30.29 -6.88
CA PRO A 52 26.51 -31.63 -6.35
C PRO A 52 27.14 -32.56 -7.38
N LEU A 53 27.82 -33.57 -6.86
CA LEU A 53 28.31 -34.70 -7.65
C LEU A 53 27.19 -35.74 -7.76
N ASP A 54 26.97 -36.28 -8.95
CA ASP A 54 26.08 -37.44 -9.12
C ASP A 54 26.69 -38.73 -8.55
N ALA A 55 25.97 -39.85 -8.67
CA ALA A 55 26.44 -41.16 -8.20
C ALA A 55 27.75 -41.64 -8.88
N ASN A 56 28.19 -40.99 -9.97
CA ASN A 56 29.40 -41.28 -10.71
C ASN A 56 30.48 -40.19 -10.52
N ASN A 57 30.33 -39.29 -9.55
CA ASN A 57 31.19 -38.12 -9.34
C ASN A 57 31.22 -37.12 -10.51
N VAL A 58 30.13 -37.00 -11.26
CA VAL A 58 29.97 -35.98 -12.30
C VAL A 58 29.27 -34.75 -11.71
N PRO A 59 29.82 -33.54 -11.84
CA PRO A 59 29.14 -32.31 -11.44
C PRO A 59 27.87 -32.10 -12.28
N ILE A 60 26.70 -32.04 -11.64
CA ILE A 60 25.44 -31.69 -12.29
C ILE A 60 24.96 -30.37 -11.71
N ALA A 61 24.91 -29.33 -12.53
CA ALA A 61 24.34 -28.06 -12.13
C ALA A 61 22.85 -28.25 -11.81
N PRO A 62 22.37 -27.86 -10.62
CA PRO A 62 20.95 -27.89 -10.29
C PRO A 62 20.17 -26.97 -11.22
N ASP A 63 18.90 -27.30 -11.46
CA ASP A 63 17.98 -26.40 -12.15
C ASP A 63 17.85 -25.10 -11.34
N PRO A 64 18.25 -23.93 -11.88
CA PRO A 64 18.17 -22.66 -11.16
C PRO A 64 16.74 -22.25 -10.82
N GLU A 65 15.71 -22.85 -11.43
CA GLU A 65 14.32 -22.56 -11.11
C GLU A 65 13.81 -23.30 -9.85
N VAL A 66 14.52 -24.35 -9.41
CA VAL A 66 14.12 -25.23 -8.32
C VAL A 66 15.03 -25.02 -7.10
N PRO A 67 14.54 -24.38 -6.02
CA PRO A 67 15.26 -24.35 -4.75
C PRO A 67 15.54 -25.75 -4.22
N THR A 68 16.74 -25.96 -3.69
CA THR A 68 17.15 -27.22 -3.07
C THR A 68 17.40 -27.02 -1.57
N PRO A 69 17.34 -28.07 -0.74
CA PRO A 69 17.51 -27.94 0.70
C PRO A 69 18.85 -27.31 1.11
N THR A 70 18.82 -26.38 2.06
CA THR A 70 20.01 -25.83 2.72
C THR A 70 20.50 -26.76 3.84
N PHE A 71 21.76 -26.58 4.25
CA PHE A 71 22.30 -27.32 5.41
C PHE A 71 21.66 -26.89 6.73
N ASP A 72 21.42 -25.59 6.89
CA ASP A 72 20.77 -24.99 8.05
C ASP A 72 19.71 -24.00 7.59
N ARG A 73 18.74 -23.71 8.46
CA ARG A 73 17.62 -22.82 8.15
C ARG A 73 17.92 -21.37 8.54
N ALA A 74 17.34 -20.43 7.80
CA ALA A 74 17.34 -19.02 8.15
C ALA A 74 15.92 -18.56 8.53
N ASP A 75 15.76 -18.02 9.74
CA ASP A 75 14.46 -17.57 10.23
C ASP A 75 14.25 -16.06 9.95
N LEU A 76 13.24 -15.73 9.14
CA LEU A 76 12.86 -14.37 8.81
C LEU A 76 11.62 -13.95 9.61
N ARG A 77 11.67 -12.81 10.31
CA ARG A 77 10.48 -12.29 10.99
C ARG A 77 9.53 -11.63 10.00
N LEU A 78 8.26 -12.04 10.05
CA LEU A 78 7.17 -11.48 9.26
C LEU A 78 6.24 -10.64 10.15
N LEU A 79 5.83 -9.47 9.65
CA LEU A 79 4.76 -8.65 10.22
C LEU A 79 3.77 -8.33 9.12
N ILE A 80 2.53 -8.79 9.25
CA ILE A 80 1.47 -8.53 8.28
C ILE A 80 0.31 -7.87 9.02
N HIS A 81 -0.16 -6.74 8.52
CA HIS A 81 -1.43 -6.16 8.95
C HIS A 81 -2.50 -6.46 7.93
N VAL A 82 -3.67 -6.89 8.39
CA VAL A 82 -4.86 -7.06 7.56
C VAL A 82 -5.86 -6.00 8.00
N ASN A 83 -6.30 -5.15 7.08
CA ASN A 83 -7.24 -4.11 7.41
C ASN A 83 -8.68 -4.65 7.57
N GLY A 84 -9.60 -3.80 8.02
CA GLY A 84 -11.01 -4.18 8.20
C GLY A 84 -11.69 -4.69 6.92
N ALA A 85 -11.20 -4.32 5.74
CA ALA A 85 -11.69 -4.79 4.44
C ALA A 85 -10.99 -6.08 3.95
N GLY A 86 -10.05 -6.64 4.72
CA GLY A 86 -9.34 -7.88 4.40
C GLY A 86 -8.08 -7.72 3.54
N GLN A 87 -7.61 -6.50 3.29
CA GLN A 87 -6.40 -6.26 2.52
C GLN A 87 -5.16 -6.35 3.39
N ALA A 88 -4.15 -7.05 2.89
CA ALA A 88 -2.91 -7.29 3.63
C ALA A 88 -1.81 -6.30 3.24
N SER A 89 -1.03 -5.87 4.24
CA SER A 89 0.17 -5.07 4.08
C SER A 89 1.32 -5.70 4.86
N LEU A 90 2.48 -5.85 4.21
CA LEU A 90 3.74 -6.18 4.87
C LEU A 90 4.25 -4.94 5.61
N LEU A 91 4.65 -5.13 6.86
CA LEU A 91 5.17 -4.06 7.73
C LEU A 91 6.65 -4.26 8.04
N LYS A 92 7.38 -3.14 8.14
CA LYS A 92 8.76 -3.12 8.67
C LYS A 92 8.77 -3.15 10.20
N ASP A 93 7.85 -2.39 10.80
CA ASP A 93 7.66 -2.26 12.23
C ASP A 93 6.23 -1.80 12.53
N ALA A 94 5.81 -2.03 13.77
CA ALA A 94 4.57 -1.50 14.32
C ALA A 94 4.68 -1.38 15.85
N ALA A 95 4.19 -0.28 16.39
CA ALA A 95 4.06 -0.06 17.83
C ALA A 95 2.60 -0.15 18.26
N ILE A 96 2.33 -0.85 19.35
CA ILE A 96 1.03 -0.81 20.02
C ILE A 96 1.09 0.25 21.11
N LEU A 97 0.25 1.27 20.99
CA LEU A 97 0.18 2.43 21.90
C LEU A 97 -1.21 2.53 22.53
N ASN A 98 -1.26 2.85 23.82
CA ASN A 98 -2.49 3.07 24.58
C ASN A 98 -2.80 4.57 24.65
N ARG A 99 -3.96 4.98 24.15
CA ARG A 99 -4.42 6.37 24.14
C ARG A 99 -4.84 6.91 25.51
N VAL A 100 -5.30 6.02 26.40
CA VAL A 100 -5.74 6.38 27.76
C VAL A 100 -4.66 6.11 28.80
N TYR A 101 -3.41 5.86 28.37
CA TYR A 101 -2.32 5.59 29.29
C TYR A 101 -2.10 6.73 30.29
N GLY A 102 -2.07 6.40 31.58
CA GLY A 102 -1.90 7.37 32.66
C GLY A 102 -3.18 8.08 33.08
N GLN A 103 -4.32 7.80 32.44
CA GLN A 103 -5.62 8.28 32.93
C GLN A 103 -6.08 7.45 34.14
N SER A 104 -6.82 8.09 35.04
CA SER A 104 -7.39 7.45 36.22
C SER A 104 -8.83 7.87 36.45
N THR A 105 -9.69 6.92 36.80
CA THR A 105 -11.05 7.15 37.29
C THR A 105 -11.14 6.64 38.73
N ASN A 106 -11.61 7.47 39.66
CA ASN A 106 -11.67 7.12 41.10
C ASN A 106 -10.33 6.60 41.67
N ASP A 107 -9.22 7.26 41.30
CA ASP A 107 -7.84 6.87 41.67
C ASP A 107 -7.39 5.48 41.18
N LEU A 108 -8.14 4.84 40.28
CA LEU A 108 -7.75 3.59 39.62
C LEU A 108 -7.32 3.87 38.17
N PRO A 109 -6.22 3.25 37.69
CA PRO A 109 -5.82 3.36 36.29
C PRO A 109 -6.93 2.85 35.36
N VAL A 110 -7.21 3.61 34.30
CA VAL A 110 -8.14 3.16 33.25
C VAL A 110 -7.49 1.99 32.51
N ALA A 111 -8.17 0.85 32.49
CA ALA A 111 -7.75 -0.30 31.68
C ALA A 111 -8.13 -0.04 30.23
N ALA A 112 -7.15 -0.10 29.33
CA ALA A 112 -7.40 0.10 27.90
C ALA A 112 -8.19 -1.07 27.30
N GLY A 113 -9.31 -0.76 26.67
CA GLY A 113 -9.99 -1.66 25.73
C GLY A 113 -9.31 -1.65 24.36
N GLU A 114 -9.77 -2.51 23.45
CA GLU A 114 -9.19 -2.62 22.10
C GLU A 114 -9.24 -1.31 21.30
N ASN A 115 -10.28 -0.49 21.47
CA ASN A 115 -10.43 0.81 20.79
C ASN A 115 -9.53 1.91 21.38
N ASP A 116 -9.03 1.71 22.60
CA ASP A 116 -8.06 2.61 23.23
C ASP A 116 -6.63 2.32 22.77
N LEU A 117 -6.43 1.17 22.09
CA LEU A 117 -5.16 0.78 21.52
C LEU A 117 -5.04 1.25 20.06
N ALA A 118 -3.85 1.69 19.71
CA ALA A 118 -3.48 2.13 18.38
C ALA A 118 -2.36 1.26 17.83
N LEU A 119 -2.43 0.95 16.54
CA LEU A 119 -1.33 0.32 15.83
C LEU A 119 -0.61 1.37 14.98
N VAL A 120 0.59 1.76 15.38
CA VAL A 120 1.32 2.90 14.79
C VAL A 120 2.58 2.42 14.08
N THR A 121 2.62 2.69 12.77
CA THR A 121 3.77 2.40 11.88
C THR A 121 4.51 3.68 11.49
N ASP A 122 3.90 4.86 11.67
CA ASP A 122 4.56 6.14 11.47
C ASP A 122 5.09 6.70 12.81
N PRO A 123 6.42 6.71 13.04
CA PRO A 123 6.99 7.22 14.28
C PRO A 123 6.76 8.72 14.49
N ARG A 124 6.40 9.48 13.44
CA ARG A 124 6.03 10.90 13.57
C ARG A 124 4.78 11.11 14.41
N LEU A 125 3.94 10.08 14.54
CA LEU A 125 2.70 10.12 15.33
C LEU A 125 2.93 9.83 16.81
N TYR A 126 4.12 9.38 17.24
CA TYR A 126 4.34 9.02 18.65
C TYR A 126 4.12 10.18 19.63
N ALA A 127 4.36 11.42 19.20
CA ALA A 127 4.12 12.60 20.02
C ALA A 127 2.63 12.91 20.25
N GLU A 128 1.73 12.28 19.50
CA GLU A 128 0.28 12.44 19.64
C GLU A 128 -0.29 11.55 20.77
N TYR A 129 0.51 10.63 21.31
CA TYR A 129 0.10 9.71 22.38
C TYR A 129 0.69 10.13 23.73
N PRO A 130 0.01 9.78 24.85
CA PRO A 130 0.61 9.93 26.18
C PRO A 130 1.94 9.18 26.29
N VAL A 131 2.88 9.76 27.05
CA VAL A 131 4.19 9.16 27.32
C VAL A 131 3.99 7.82 28.05
N GLN A 132 4.46 6.74 27.42
CA GLN A 132 4.21 5.38 27.89
C GLN A 132 5.33 4.42 27.47
N PRO A 133 5.53 3.30 28.20
CA PRO A 133 6.25 2.16 27.65
C PRO A 133 5.43 1.55 26.50
N ALA A 134 6.03 1.43 25.33
CA ALA A 134 5.38 0.87 24.14
C ALA A 134 6.01 -0.47 23.75
N MET A 135 5.19 -1.40 23.25
CA MET A 135 5.69 -2.61 22.60
C MET A 135 5.87 -2.33 21.11
N ARG A 136 7.10 -2.48 20.60
CA ARG A 136 7.41 -2.35 19.17
C ARG A 136 7.81 -3.70 18.61
N TYR A 137 7.08 -4.15 17.60
CA TYR A 137 7.49 -5.25 16.74
C TYR A 137 8.25 -4.67 15.55
N ALA A 138 9.36 -5.30 15.17
CA ALA A 138 10.15 -4.88 14.01
C ALA A 138 10.80 -6.11 13.36
N SER A 139 10.91 -6.08 12.03
CA SER A 139 11.71 -7.02 11.26
C SER A 139 12.96 -6.33 10.76
N ALA A 140 14.11 -6.98 10.91
CA ALA A 140 15.37 -6.51 10.33
C ALA A 140 15.50 -6.88 8.84
N VAL A 141 14.61 -7.74 8.34
CA VAL A 141 14.71 -8.33 7.01
C VAL A 141 14.10 -7.43 5.94
N PHE A 142 13.05 -6.69 6.28
CA PHE A 142 12.33 -5.85 5.32
C PHE A 142 12.64 -4.39 5.57
N ASP A 143 13.22 -3.76 4.56
CA ASP A 143 13.41 -2.33 4.51
C ASP A 143 12.96 -1.81 3.15
N PHE A 144 12.05 -0.85 3.18
CA PHE A 144 11.49 -0.23 1.99
C PHE A 144 11.23 1.24 2.30
N GLY A 145 11.77 2.11 1.44
CA GLY A 145 11.33 3.50 1.33
C GLY A 145 10.26 3.64 0.26
N ASP A 146 9.84 4.87 -0.01
CA ASP A 146 9.03 5.12 -1.20
C ASP A 146 9.92 5.09 -2.45
N ALA A 147 10.07 3.91 -3.03
CA ALA A 147 10.90 3.68 -4.21
C ALA A 147 10.43 4.51 -5.42
N LYS A 148 9.12 4.80 -5.52
CA LYS A 148 8.54 5.58 -6.61
C LYS A 148 9.05 7.02 -6.63
N ALA A 149 9.37 7.59 -5.47
CA ALA A 149 10.00 8.91 -5.39
C ALA A 149 11.38 8.92 -6.09
N THR A 150 12.15 7.85 -5.95
CA THR A 150 13.45 7.71 -6.63
C THR A 150 13.27 7.38 -8.11
N GLU A 151 12.34 6.47 -8.44
CA GLU A 151 12.04 6.12 -9.83
C GLU A 151 11.59 7.33 -10.66
N ALA A 152 10.87 8.29 -10.06
CA ALA A 152 10.46 9.53 -10.73
C ALA A 152 11.67 10.37 -11.18
N LEU A 153 12.73 10.44 -10.36
CA LEU A 153 14.00 11.08 -10.74
C LEU A 153 14.75 10.25 -11.79
N ASP A 154 14.77 8.93 -11.64
CA ASP A 154 15.43 8.05 -12.61
C ASP A 154 14.80 8.18 -14.00
N ALA A 155 13.48 8.32 -14.11
CA ALA A 155 12.81 8.56 -15.38
C ALA A 155 13.25 9.88 -16.05
N ILE A 156 13.48 10.93 -15.26
CA ILE A 156 14.03 12.21 -15.74
C ILE A 156 15.48 12.00 -16.21
N VAL A 157 16.32 11.31 -15.44
CA VAL A 157 17.72 11.02 -15.78
C VAL A 157 17.83 10.21 -17.08
N GLU A 158 17.06 9.13 -17.18
CA GLU A 158 17.09 8.23 -18.32
C GLU A 158 16.65 8.94 -19.61
N THR A 159 15.57 9.72 -19.52
CA THR A 159 15.09 10.51 -20.66
C THR A 159 16.09 11.59 -21.04
N ALA A 160 16.61 12.36 -20.08
CA ALA A 160 17.58 13.41 -20.34
C ALA A 160 18.82 12.87 -21.06
N ALA A 161 19.37 11.75 -20.57
CA ALA A 161 20.53 11.12 -21.18
C ALA A 161 20.23 10.56 -22.58
N ARG A 162 19.08 9.90 -22.77
CA ARG A 162 18.67 9.37 -24.09
C ARG A 162 18.54 10.48 -25.13
N GLU A 163 17.81 11.55 -24.79
CA GLU A 163 17.58 12.66 -25.71
C GLU A 163 18.87 13.47 -25.96
N ALA A 164 19.74 13.62 -24.95
CA ALA A 164 21.06 14.22 -25.14
C ALA A 164 21.93 13.42 -26.12
N VAL A 165 21.89 12.08 -26.07
CA VAL A 165 22.58 11.22 -27.05
C VAL A 165 21.98 11.38 -28.43
N ALA A 166 20.65 11.39 -28.55
CA ALA A 166 19.96 11.58 -29.83
C ALA A 166 20.35 12.92 -30.49
N PHE A 167 20.39 14.00 -29.71
CA PHE A 167 20.87 15.31 -30.18
C PHE A 167 22.36 15.26 -30.56
N THR A 168 23.19 14.71 -29.67
CA THR A 168 24.65 14.77 -29.78
C THR A 168 25.22 13.78 -30.78
N THR A 169 24.46 12.80 -31.28
CA THR A 169 24.92 11.90 -32.35
C THR A 169 24.69 12.45 -33.76
N ASN A 170 24.03 13.61 -33.89
CA ASN A 170 23.81 14.25 -35.18
C ASN A 170 25.14 14.61 -35.87
N ALA A 171 25.39 14.04 -37.05
CA ALA A 171 26.64 14.21 -37.79
C ALA A 171 26.94 15.67 -38.16
N THR A 172 25.92 16.54 -38.27
CA THR A 172 26.09 17.95 -38.65
C THR A 172 26.31 18.89 -37.45
N LEU A 173 26.23 18.39 -36.21
CA LEU A 173 26.43 19.21 -35.03
C LEU A 173 27.89 19.68 -34.93
N ASP A 174 28.09 21.01 -34.92
CA ASP A 174 29.40 21.63 -34.71
C ASP A 174 29.71 21.75 -33.21
N VAL A 175 30.82 21.17 -32.79
CA VAL A 175 31.37 21.28 -31.42
C VAL A 175 32.81 21.80 -31.41
N SER A 176 33.31 22.26 -32.56
CA SER A 176 34.73 22.59 -32.77
C SER A 176 35.17 23.86 -32.04
N THR A 177 34.24 24.80 -31.83
CA THR A 177 34.51 26.08 -31.14
C THR A 177 33.73 26.17 -29.84
N GLN A 178 34.21 27.01 -28.90
CA GLN A 178 33.49 27.26 -27.65
C GLN A 178 32.09 27.85 -27.92
N GLY A 179 31.97 28.78 -28.89
CA GLY A 179 30.67 29.36 -29.28
C GLY A 179 29.71 28.30 -29.82
N ALA A 180 30.18 27.40 -30.69
CA ALA A 180 29.38 26.31 -31.23
C ALA A 180 28.92 25.33 -30.13
N ARG A 181 29.78 25.00 -29.16
CA ARG A 181 29.40 24.15 -28.01
C ARG A 181 28.34 24.81 -27.12
N VAL A 182 28.44 26.11 -26.86
CA VAL A 182 27.42 26.84 -26.09
C VAL A 182 26.08 26.87 -26.82
N GLN A 183 26.08 27.12 -28.14
CA GLN A 183 24.86 27.11 -28.94
C GLN A 183 24.23 25.71 -28.98
N ALA A 184 25.03 24.67 -29.26
CA ALA A 184 24.60 23.27 -29.24
C ALA A 184 23.97 22.88 -27.90
N ARG A 185 24.55 23.32 -26.79
CA ARG A 185 24.00 23.08 -25.45
C ARG A 185 22.63 23.74 -25.28
N ASN A 186 22.49 25.01 -25.66
CA ASN A 186 21.23 25.73 -25.54
C ASN A 186 20.12 25.10 -26.41
N ASP A 187 20.46 24.68 -27.63
CA ASP A 187 19.54 24.01 -28.55
C ASP A 187 19.12 22.63 -28.02
N ALA A 188 20.05 21.88 -27.44
CA ALA A 188 19.75 20.60 -26.78
C ALA A 188 18.82 20.81 -25.58
N ILE A 189 19.09 21.79 -24.72
CA ILE A 189 18.25 22.10 -23.56
C ILE A 189 16.82 22.45 -24.01
N ALA A 190 16.68 23.31 -25.01
CA ALA A 190 15.38 23.73 -25.54
C ALA A 190 14.54 22.55 -26.10
N LEU A 191 15.21 21.48 -26.56
CA LEU A 191 14.55 20.24 -27.02
C LEU A 191 14.22 19.29 -25.86
N ILE A 192 15.12 19.16 -24.89
CA ILE A 192 15.03 18.15 -23.83
C ILE A 192 14.11 18.60 -22.69
N GLU A 193 14.23 19.86 -22.22
CA GLU A 193 13.53 20.36 -21.03
C GLU A 193 11.98 20.23 -21.09
N PRO A 194 11.30 20.51 -22.22
CA PRO A 194 9.84 20.34 -22.32
C PRO A 194 9.39 18.89 -22.12
N LEU A 195 10.18 17.92 -22.61
CA LEU A 195 9.90 16.49 -22.44
C LEU A 195 10.03 16.08 -20.96
N LEU A 196 11.09 16.54 -20.30
CA LEU A 196 11.30 16.28 -18.87
C LEU A 196 10.24 16.96 -17.99
N THR A 197 9.76 18.13 -18.39
CA THR A 197 8.66 18.84 -17.71
C THR A 197 7.37 18.03 -17.77
N THR A 198 7.09 17.41 -18.92
CA THR A 198 5.94 16.51 -19.08
C THR A 198 6.03 15.31 -18.15
N ILE A 199 7.20 14.67 -18.08
CA ILE A 199 7.45 13.53 -17.18
C ILE A 199 7.27 13.96 -15.72
N ALA A 200 7.81 15.11 -15.34
CA ALA A 200 7.68 15.62 -13.98
C ALA A 200 6.22 15.91 -13.60
N ALA A 201 5.43 16.45 -14.52
CA ALA A 201 4.00 16.67 -14.32
C ALA A 201 3.23 15.35 -14.16
N GLN A 202 3.53 14.33 -14.97
CA GLN A 202 2.94 12.99 -14.90
C GLN A 202 3.26 12.23 -13.60
N ALA A 203 4.30 12.66 -12.86
CA ALA A 203 4.59 12.15 -11.52
C ALA A 203 3.66 12.71 -10.44
N ASN A 204 2.98 13.84 -10.67
CA ASN A 204 2.01 14.39 -9.71
C ASN A 204 0.62 13.74 -9.88
N VAL A 205 0.56 12.46 -9.54
CA VAL A 205 -0.60 11.60 -9.76
C VAL A 205 -1.79 11.97 -8.86
N ALA A 206 -1.53 12.55 -7.68
CA ALA A 206 -2.58 13.04 -6.79
C ALA A 206 -3.40 14.18 -7.44
N GLU A 207 -2.73 15.08 -8.17
CA GLU A 207 -3.41 16.19 -8.86
C GLU A 207 -4.31 15.67 -9.99
N GLU A 208 -3.82 14.72 -10.79
CA GLU A 208 -4.63 14.15 -11.88
C GLU A 208 -5.84 13.36 -11.35
N PHE A 209 -5.70 12.64 -10.24
CA PHE A 209 -6.85 12.03 -9.58
C PHE A 209 -7.84 13.08 -9.03
N ASN A 210 -7.35 14.18 -8.44
CA ASN A 210 -8.22 15.27 -7.98
C ASN A 210 -8.99 15.92 -9.14
N ARG A 211 -8.36 16.08 -10.31
CA ARG A 211 -9.04 16.57 -11.51
C ARG A 211 -10.12 15.61 -11.98
N PHE A 212 -9.86 14.31 -11.96
CA PHE A 212 -10.88 13.30 -12.25
C PHE A 212 -12.05 13.35 -11.26
N LEU A 213 -11.78 13.56 -9.97
CA LEU A 213 -12.83 13.72 -8.95
C LEU A 213 -13.77 14.92 -9.26
N LEU A 214 -13.26 15.99 -9.87
CA LEU A 214 -14.10 17.11 -10.32
C LEU A 214 -14.99 16.74 -11.53
N GLU A 215 -14.58 15.78 -12.36
CA GLU A 215 -15.42 15.24 -13.44
C GLU A 215 -16.45 14.22 -12.89
N PHE A 216 -16.06 13.44 -11.88
CA PHE A 216 -16.92 12.48 -11.17
C PHE A 216 -17.75 13.19 -10.09
N ASP A 217 -18.56 14.18 -10.49
CA ASP A 217 -19.33 15.01 -9.57
C ASP A 217 -20.71 14.43 -9.21
N SER A 218 -21.53 15.21 -8.49
CA SER A 218 -22.89 14.79 -8.12
C SER A 218 -23.84 14.65 -9.31
N ALA A 219 -23.61 15.37 -10.42
CA ALA A 219 -24.42 15.24 -11.62
C ALA A 219 -24.11 13.93 -12.36
N ALA A 220 -22.82 13.58 -12.47
CA ALA A 220 -22.37 12.28 -12.96
C ALA A 220 -22.96 11.14 -12.13
N LEU A 221 -22.90 11.22 -10.80
CA LEU A 221 -23.52 10.23 -9.91
C LEU A 221 -25.04 10.09 -10.15
N THR A 222 -25.74 11.21 -10.31
CA THR A 222 -27.20 11.20 -10.56
C THR A 222 -27.54 10.46 -11.85
N ALA A 223 -26.74 10.63 -12.91
CA ALA A 223 -26.91 9.91 -14.16
C ALA A 223 -26.66 8.40 -13.99
N ILE A 224 -25.57 8.01 -13.30
CA ILE A 224 -25.25 6.59 -13.03
C ILE A 224 -26.35 5.92 -12.18
N ILE A 225 -26.88 6.62 -11.17
CA ILE A 225 -27.96 6.11 -10.31
C ILE A 225 -29.23 5.81 -11.12
N ALA A 226 -29.54 6.68 -12.10
CA ALA A 226 -30.70 6.53 -12.97
C ALA A 226 -30.52 5.38 -13.98
N ASP A 227 -29.34 5.29 -14.59
CA ASP A 227 -28.98 4.24 -15.55
C ASP A 227 -27.46 3.94 -15.49
N THR A 228 -27.10 2.72 -15.09
CA THR A 228 -25.71 2.26 -15.04
C THR A 228 -25.08 2.07 -16.43
N SER A 229 -25.86 2.21 -17.50
CA SER A 229 -25.41 2.24 -18.90
C SER A 229 -25.43 3.65 -19.51
N ASP A 230 -25.66 4.71 -18.72
CA ASP A 230 -25.66 6.08 -19.22
C ASP A 230 -24.34 6.45 -19.94
N PRO A 231 -24.37 7.24 -21.03
CA PRO A 231 -23.16 7.68 -21.74
C PRO A 231 -22.07 8.34 -20.87
N VAL A 232 -22.44 8.89 -19.71
CA VAL A 232 -21.47 9.42 -18.73
C VAL A 232 -20.51 8.33 -18.25
N VAL A 233 -20.96 7.07 -18.10
CA VAL A 233 -20.12 5.95 -17.64
C VAL A 233 -19.00 5.68 -18.63
N ALA A 234 -19.31 5.67 -19.93
CA ALA A 234 -18.31 5.49 -20.98
C ALA A 234 -17.30 6.65 -21.01
N THR A 235 -17.79 7.88 -20.83
CA THR A 235 -16.96 9.09 -20.76
C THR A 235 -15.99 9.02 -19.57
N LEU A 236 -16.50 8.74 -18.38
CA LEU A 236 -15.71 8.63 -17.15
C LEU A 236 -14.74 7.45 -17.20
N THR A 237 -15.14 6.33 -17.80
CA THR A 237 -14.24 5.18 -18.01
C THR A 237 -13.05 5.55 -18.90
N ALA A 238 -13.29 6.35 -19.95
CA ALA A 238 -12.22 6.84 -20.81
C ALA A 238 -11.30 7.83 -20.09
N SER A 239 -11.86 8.80 -19.34
CA SER A 239 -11.08 9.72 -18.49
C SER A 239 -10.24 8.94 -17.45
N ALA A 240 -10.85 7.97 -16.77
CA ALA A 240 -10.18 7.14 -15.78
C ALA A 240 -9.03 6.31 -16.38
N ALA A 241 -9.22 5.76 -17.58
CA ALA A 241 -8.15 5.07 -18.30
C ALA A 241 -6.99 6.03 -18.64
N GLN A 242 -7.28 7.29 -19.01
CA GLN A 242 -6.23 8.28 -19.23
C GLN A 242 -5.46 8.60 -17.95
N VAL A 243 -6.14 8.76 -16.80
CA VAL A 243 -5.47 8.97 -15.50
C VAL A 243 -4.50 7.82 -15.23
N ARG A 244 -4.93 6.57 -15.41
CA ARG A 244 -4.07 5.39 -15.22
C ARG A 244 -2.90 5.37 -16.21
N ASP A 245 -3.19 5.55 -17.50
CA ASP A 245 -2.22 5.35 -18.58
C ASP A 245 -1.18 6.47 -18.67
N GLN A 246 -1.49 7.66 -18.16
CA GLN A 246 -0.57 8.79 -18.05
C GLN A 246 0.13 8.87 -16.68
N SER A 247 -0.36 8.13 -15.69
CA SER A 247 0.19 8.14 -14.33
C SER A 247 1.53 7.42 -14.28
N PHE A 248 2.54 8.10 -13.71
CA PHE A 248 3.81 7.46 -13.37
C PHE A 248 3.64 6.30 -12.37
N TYR A 249 2.62 6.38 -11.51
CA TYR A 249 2.33 5.38 -10.48
C TYR A 249 1.47 4.22 -11.01
N GLY A 250 0.92 4.34 -12.22
CA GLY A 250 -0.09 3.41 -12.75
C GLY A 250 -1.39 3.45 -11.94
N ASP A 251 -1.79 4.63 -11.49
CA ASP A 251 -2.90 4.82 -10.54
C ASP A 251 -4.24 4.31 -11.09
N THR A 252 -4.79 3.30 -10.43
CA THR A 252 -6.03 2.63 -10.81
C THR A 252 -7.26 3.19 -10.12
N ARG A 253 -7.11 4.14 -9.18
CA ARG A 253 -8.22 4.65 -8.36
C ARG A 253 -9.42 5.11 -9.18
N ALA A 254 -9.19 5.90 -10.22
CA ALA A 254 -10.27 6.40 -11.08
C ALA A 254 -11.03 5.25 -11.78
N VAL A 255 -10.31 4.23 -12.24
CA VAL A 255 -10.88 3.06 -12.93
C VAL A 255 -11.71 2.23 -11.95
N GLU A 256 -11.14 1.95 -10.77
CA GLU A 256 -11.80 1.20 -9.71
C GLU A 256 -13.01 1.94 -9.15
N MET A 257 -12.96 3.27 -9.09
CA MET A 257 -14.05 4.11 -8.63
C MET A 257 -15.26 4.04 -9.57
N VAL A 258 -15.06 4.22 -10.88
CA VAL A 258 -16.16 4.12 -11.87
C VAL A 258 -16.79 2.73 -11.78
N ALA A 259 -15.96 1.69 -11.82
CA ALA A 259 -16.44 0.32 -11.80
C ALA A 259 -17.13 -0.05 -10.47
N GLY A 260 -16.59 0.42 -9.35
CA GLY A 260 -17.13 0.18 -8.01
C GLY A 260 -18.48 0.85 -7.81
N VAL A 261 -18.64 2.11 -8.25
CA VAL A 261 -19.92 2.83 -8.15
C VAL A 261 -20.99 2.18 -9.03
N VAL A 262 -20.66 1.82 -10.28
CA VAL A 262 -21.58 1.11 -11.18
C VAL A 262 -22.03 -0.20 -10.55
N ALA A 263 -21.09 -1.01 -10.05
CA ALA A 263 -21.40 -2.29 -9.40
C ALA A 263 -22.26 -2.11 -8.14
N ALA A 264 -21.99 -1.10 -7.32
CA ALA A 264 -22.76 -0.81 -6.12
C ALA A 264 -24.20 -0.39 -6.44
N VAL A 265 -24.41 0.41 -7.49
CA VAL A 265 -25.75 0.82 -7.96
C VAL A 265 -26.52 -0.36 -8.55
N ASP A 266 -25.87 -1.21 -9.33
CA ASP A 266 -26.49 -2.39 -9.93
C ASP A 266 -26.91 -3.42 -8.86
N ALA A 267 -26.10 -3.59 -7.82
CA ALA A 267 -26.38 -4.51 -6.72
C ALA A 267 -27.44 -3.98 -5.74
N ALA A 268 -27.64 -2.66 -5.65
CA ALA A 268 -28.52 -2.05 -4.67
C ALA A 268 -30.01 -2.07 -5.11
N PRO A 269 -30.94 -2.31 -4.17
CA PRO A 269 -32.35 -2.03 -4.39
C PRO A 269 -32.56 -0.57 -4.82
N VAL A 270 -33.58 -0.31 -5.65
CA VAL A 270 -33.83 1.04 -6.22
C VAL A 270 -33.87 2.14 -5.16
N ALA A 271 -34.45 1.85 -3.98
CA ALA A 271 -34.54 2.80 -2.87
C ALA A 271 -33.17 3.15 -2.26
N ASP A 272 -32.18 2.26 -2.36
CA ASP A 272 -30.87 2.38 -1.71
C ASP A 272 -29.76 2.80 -2.67
N ARG A 273 -30.03 2.85 -3.99
CA ARG A 273 -29.04 3.21 -5.03
C ARG A 273 -28.33 4.53 -4.77
N TYR A 274 -29.07 5.54 -4.31
CA TYR A 274 -28.50 6.84 -3.96
C TYR A 274 -27.39 6.71 -2.91
N ARG A 275 -27.71 6.04 -1.79
CA ARG A 275 -26.77 5.82 -0.68
C ARG A 275 -25.61 4.93 -1.11
N ALA A 276 -25.86 3.88 -1.89
CA ALA A 276 -24.83 2.97 -2.39
C ALA A 276 -23.82 3.71 -3.29
N ALA A 277 -24.29 4.54 -4.21
CA ALA A 277 -23.45 5.32 -5.10
C ALA A 277 -22.58 6.34 -4.34
N HIS A 278 -23.21 7.17 -3.50
CA HIS A 278 -22.50 8.20 -2.74
C HIS A 278 -21.51 7.62 -1.73
N SER A 279 -21.88 6.55 -1.01
CA SER A 279 -20.96 5.89 -0.06
C SER A 279 -19.75 5.28 -0.77
N THR A 280 -19.96 4.66 -1.94
CA THR A 280 -18.88 4.04 -2.70
C THR A 280 -17.96 5.10 -3.30
N ALA A 281 -18.51 6.17 -3.89
CA ALA A 281 -17.71 7.28 -4.41
C ALA A 281 -16.87 7.95 -3.30
N SER A 282 -17.47 8.19 -2.14
CA SER A 282 -16.77 8.72 -0.96
C SER A 282 -15.66 7.79 -0.46
N ALA A 283 -15.80 6.47 -0.59
CA ALA A 283 -14.73 5.54 -0.22
C ALA A 283 -13.48 5.68 -1.07
N TYR A 284 -13.62 5.87 -2.38
CA TYR A 284 -12.48 6.10 -3.27
C TYR A 284 -11.88 7.50 -3.12
N ALA A 285 -12.70 8.50 -2.83
CA ALA A 285 -12.25 9.87 -2.62
C ALA A 285 -11.63 10.11 -1.22
N ASP A 286 -11.83 9.21 -0.26
CA ASP A 286 -11.24 9.28 1.09
C ASP A 286 -9.76 8.85 1.09
N VAL A 287 -8.92 9.63 0.41
CA VAL A 287 -7.47 9.36 0.28
C VAL A 287 -6.70 9.43 1.59
N GLN A 288 -7.28 10.03 2.63
CA GLN A 288 -6.70 10.11 3.97
C GLN A 288 -7.20 9.01 4.91
N ASN A 289 -8.11 8.16 4.41
CA ASN A 289 -8.72 7.08 5.16
C ASN A 289 -9.40 7.55 6.46
N LEU A 290 -10.02 8.74 6.42
CA LEU A 290 -10.64 9.39 7.57
C LEU A 290 -11.81 8.58 8.12
N TYR A 291 -12.59 7.94 7.25
CA TYR A 291 -13.71 7.10 7.65
C TYR A 291 -13.27 5.92 8.52
N GLN A 292 -12.32 5.12 8.02
CA GLN A 292 -11.83 3.95 8.77
C GLN A 292 -11.15 4.39 10.06
N ARG A 293 -10.38 5.49 10.03
CA ARG A 293 -9.74 6.06 11.22
C ARG A 293 -10.72 6.57 12.26
N PHE A 294 -11.87 7.08 11.83
CA PHE A 294 -12.93 7.51 12.73
C PHE A 294 -13.56 6.31 13.45
N ILE A 295 -13.99 5.29 12.72
CA ILE A 295 -14.69 4.13 13.32
C ILE A 295 -13.79 3.25 14.20
N SER A 296 -12.47 3.36 14.05
CA SER A 296 -11.44 2.70 14.87
C SER A 296 -10.74 3.65 15.85
N GLY A 297 -11.20 4.90 15.94
CA GLY A 297 -10.62 5.95 16.77
C GLY A 297 -11.15 5.96 18.20
N SER A 298 -10.44 6.66 19.08
CA SER A 298 -10.79 6.81 20.51
C SER A 298 -12.20 7.35 20.73
N VAL A 299 -12.60 8.38 19.98
CA VAL A 299 -13.93 9.00 20.14
C VAL A 299 -15.08 8.02 19.90
N MET A 300 -14.91 7.05 18.99
CA MET A 300 -15.89 5.97 18.81
C MET A 300 -15.91 5.02 20.01
N GLY A 301 -14.76 4.76 20.62
CA GLY A 301 -14.61 3.99 21.86
C GLY A 301 -15.21 4.69 23.09
N ASP A 302 -14.99 5.99 23.23
CA ASP A 302 -15.56 6.83 24.31
C ASP A 302 -17.09 6.85 24.22
N MET A 303 -17.62 7.03 23.01
CA MET A 303 -19.06 6.94 22.76
C MET A 303 -19.62 5.57 23.15
N LEU A 304 -18.99 4.47 22.74
CA LEU A 304 -19.41 3.11 23.10
C LEU A 304 -19.47 2.92 24.62
N SER A 305 -18.42 3.34 25.32
CA SER A 305 -18.30 3.16 26.77
C SER A 305 -19.34 3.98 27.53
N ALA A 306 -19.50 5.27 27.19
CA ALA A 306 -20.48 6.15 27.80
C ALA A 306 -21.93 5.74 27.47
N ALA A 307 -22.18 5.32 26.22
CA ALA A 307 -23.49 4.83 25.81
C ALA A 307 -23.87 3.53 26.53
N ALA A 308 -22.92 2.65 26.83
CA ALA A 308 -23.20 1.42 27.55
C ALA A 308 -23.65 1.69 29.00
N GLU A 309 -22.97 2.60 29.70
CA GLU A 309 -23.36 3.02 31.05
C GLU A 309 -24.76 3.66 31.05
N ALA A 310 -25.00 4.60 30.12
CA ALA A 310 -26.29 5.25 29.99
C ALA A 310 -27.42 4.30 29.58
N ALA A 311 -27.12 3.25 28.80
CA ALA A 311 -28.10 2.25 28.40
C ALA A 311 -28.62 1.46 29.61
N GLY A 312 -27.72 1.07 30.52
CA GLY A 312 -28.07 0.39 31.77
C GLY A 312 -29.03 1.20 32.63
N GLU A 313 -28.77 2.49 32.80
CA GLU A 313 -29.63 3.40 33.57
C GLU A 313 -30.96 3.69 32.85
N ALA A 314 -30.91 3.98 31.54
CA ALA A 314 -32.10 4.32 30.76
C ALA A 314 -33.08 3.15 30.66
N ALA A 315 -32.59 1.91 30.57
CA ALA A 315 -33.44 0.71 30.54
C ALA A 315 -34.21 0.47 31.85
N LYS A 316 -33.77 1.06 32.97
CA LYS A 316 -34.44 0.97 34.28
C LYS A 316 -35.53 2.01 34.50
N LEU A 317 -35.67 2.98 33.62
CA LEU A 317 -36.71 3.99 33.73
C LEU A 317 -38.11 3.38 33.49
N PRO A 318 -39.13 3.77 34.27
CA PRO A 318 -40.50 3.32 34.04
C PRO A 318 -40.98 3.68 32.64
N GLY A 319 -41.45 2.68 31.89
CA GLY A 319 -41.92 2.86 30.52
C GLY A 319 -40.81 3.02 29.47
N ALA A 320 -39.57 2.63 29.79
CA ALA A 320 -38.49 2.59 28.83
C ALA A 320 -38.86 1.76 27.58
N THR A 321 -38.45 2.28 26.44
CA THR A 321 -38.56 1.64 25.12
C THR A 321 -37.20 1.71 24.44
N ALA A 322 -36.93 0.85 23.45
CA ALA A 322 -35.70 0.94 22.67
C ALA A 322 -35.48 2.35 22.10
N GLY A 323 -36.54 3.01 21.62
CA GLY A 323 -36.44 4.38 21.10
C GLY A 323 -36.14 5.45 22.16
N SER A 324 -36.69 5.32 23.37
CA SER A 324 -36.38 6.26 24.47
C SER A 324 -34.97 6.05 25.03
N ILE A 325 -34.48 4.80 25.01
CA ILE A 325 -33.09 4.47 25.36
C ILE A 325 -32.16 5.08 24.30
N GLU A 326 -32.39 4.82 23.00
CA GLU A 326 -31.56 5.38 21.92
C GLU A 326 -31.51 6.91 21.97
N ALA A 327 -32.63 7.57 22.26
CA ALA A 327 -32.68 9.02 22.44
C ALA A 327 -31.81 9.51 23.61
N ALA A 328 -31.77 8.76 24.72
CA ALA A 328 -30.88 9.06 25.85
C ALA A 328 -29.41 8.89 25.46
N LEU A 329 -29.06 7.81 24.74
CA LEU A 329 -27.69 7.57 24.27
C LEU A 329 -27.20 8.68 23.32
N ARG A 330 -28.08 9.15 22.43
CA ARG A 330 -27.80 10.24 21.49
C ARG A 330 -27.55 11.59 22.16
N ALA A 331 -28.07 11.81 23.36
CA ALA A 331 -27.94 13.06 24.09
C ALA A 331 -26.60 13.18 24.86
N LEU A 332 -25.81 12.11 24.93
CA LEU A 332 -24.53 12.11 25.65
C LEU A 332 -23.49 13.02 24.99
N PRO A 333 -22.67 13.76 25.77
CA PRO A 333 -21.58 14.57 25.24
C PRO A 333 -20.62 13.78 24.33
N GLU A 334 -20.29 12.55 24.68
CA GLU A 334 -19.41 11.65 23.94
C GLU A 334 -20.02 11.26 22.59
N THR A 335 -21.34 11.01 22.56
CA THR A 335 -22.06 10.77 21.29
C THR A 335 -22.10 12.01 20.41
N VAL A 336 -22.27 13.19 20.99
CA VAL A 336 -22.20 14.47 20.24
C VAL A 336 -20.79 14.70 19.70
N ALA A 337 -19.74 14.35 20.45
CA ALA A 337 -18.36 14.41 19.99
C ALA A 337 -18.12 13.44 18.82
N ALA A 338 -18.59 12.20 18.92
CA ALA A 338 -18.51 11.22 17.84
C ALA A 338 -19.25 11.67 16.58
N LEU A 339 -20.46 12.24 16.70
CA LEU A 339 -21.18 12.80 15.56
C LEU A 339 -20.45 14.02 14.95
N THR A 340 -19.81 14.84 15.78
CA THR A 340 -19.02 15.98 15.31
C THR A 340 -17.79 15.52 14.52
N GLN A 341 -17.07 14.51 15.01
CA GLN A 341 -15.94 13.93 14.27
C GLN A 341 -16.41 13.16 13.02
N ALA A 342 -17.57 12.51 13.08
CA ALA A 342 -18.18 11.87 11.92
C ALA A 342 -18.41 12.88 10.78
N LEU A 343 -18.82 14.12 11.10
CA LEU A 343 -18.95 15.22 10.13
C LEU A 343 -17.59 15.64 9.53
N GLN A 344 -16.52 15.60 10.32
CA GLN A 344 -15.16 15.92 9.86
C GLN A 344 -14.57 14.82 8.97
N ALA A 345 -14.99 13.57 9.15
CA ALA A 345 -14.57 12.44 8.32
C ALA A 345 -15.30 12.36 6.97
N LYS A 346 -16.28 13.24 6.70
CA LYS A 346 -17.03 13.23 5.44
C LYS A 346 -16.20 13.72 4.26
N VAL A 347 -16.32 13.01 3.14
CA VAL A 347 -15.93 13.54 1.84
C VAL A 347 -16.97 14.55 1.36
N GLN A 348 -16.64 15.85 1.44
CA GLN A 348 -17.57 16.96 1.20
C GLN A 348 -18.15 17.03 -0.22
N MET A 349 -17.49 16.42 -1.19
CA MET A 349 -17.91 16.44 -2.60
C MET A 349 -19.14 15.56 -2.88
N TYR A 350 -19.46 14.64 -1.96
CA TYR A 350 -20.57 13.70 -2.06
C TYR A 350 -21.45 13.77 -0.81
N ASP A 351 -22.66 13.25 -0.88
CA ASP A 351 -23.50 13.04 0.32
C ASP A 351 -22.98 11.84 1.13
N ASP A 352 -21.82 12.02 1.76
CA ASP A 352 -21.17 11.00 2.57
C ASP A 352 -21.88 10.85 3.93
N THR A 353 -22.66 9.79 4.09
CA THR A 353 -23.36 9.45 5.34
C THR A 353 -22.63 8.39 6.16
N ARG A 354 -21.56 7.78 5.65
CA ARG A 354 -20.98 6.54 6.19
C ARG A 354 -20.62 6.63 7.67
N SER A 355 -19.94 7.69 8.10
CA SER A 355 -19.54 7.89 9.50
C SER A 355 -20.73 8.07 10.43
N GLY A 356 -21.74 8.84 10.00
CA GLY A 356 -22.96 9.05 10.79
C GLY A 356 -23.81 7.78 10.87
N ASP A 357 -23.91 7.03 9.77
CA ASP A 357 -24.59 5.75 9.72
C ASP A 357 -23.92 4.72 10.65
N ALA A 358 -22.59 4.73 10.75
CA ALA A 358 -21.86 3.88 11.68
C ALA A 358 -22.22 4.16 13.15
N VAL A 359 -22.24 5.42 13.54
CA VAL A 359 -22.69 5.85 14.88
C VAL A 359 -24.13 5.40 15.14
N ASN A 360 -25.03 5.65 14.18
CA ASN A 360 -26.44 5.30 14.30
C ASN A 360 -26.65 3.79 14.46
N ALA A 361 -25.95 2.97 13.66
CA ALA A 361 -26.07 1.52 13.72
C ALA A 361 -25.62 0.96 15.07
N VAL A 362 -24.51 1.48 15.61
CA VAL A 362 -23.99 1.07 16.93
C VAL A 362 -24.97 1.44 18.04
N LEU A 363 -25.42 2.70 18.11
CA LEU A 363 -26.35 3.14 19.16
C LEU A 363 -27.69 2.40 19.11
N ALA A 364 -28.21 2.13 17.91
CA ALA A 364 -29.45 1.37 17.74
C ALA A 364 -29.31 -0.06 18.25
N ALA A 365 -28.18 -0.73 17.97
CA ALA A 365 -27.92 -2.08 18.46
C ALA A 365 -27.81 -2.11 20.00
N MET A 366 -27.09 -1.15 20.60
CA MET A 366 -26.98 -1.04 22.05
C MET A 366 -28.34 -0.80 22.72
N ALA A 367 -29.15 0.11 22.17
CA ALA A 367 -30.47 0.41 22.72
C ALA A 367 -31.45 -0.76 22.59
N ALA A 368 -31.37 -1.51 21.49
CA ALA A 368 -32.17 -2.72 21.28
C ALA A 368 -31.79 -3.83 22.28
N ASP A 369 -30.49 -4.05 22.49
CA ASP A 369 -29.99 -5.03 23.46
C ASP A 369 -30.38 -4.64 24.89
N ALA A 370 -30.15 -3.39 25.28
CA ALA A 370 -30.53 -2.88 26.60
C ALA A 370 -32.02 -3.03 26.90
N PHE A 371 -32.87 -2.79 25.89
CA PHE A 371 -34.30 -3.00 26.00
C PHE A 371 -34.67 -4.47 26.15
N ALA A 372 -34.04 -5.36 25.37
CA ALA A 372 -34.27 -6.80 25.46
C ALA A 372 -33.87 -7.37 26.84
N ASN A 373 -32.83 -6.81 27.45
CA ASN A 373 -32.28 -7.24 28.74
C ASN A 373 -32.74 -6.39 29.93
N ALA A 374 -33.81 -5.58 29.78
CA ALA A 374 -34.29 -4.64 30.81
C ALA A 374 -34.62 -5.28 32.19
N ALA A 375 -34.81 -6.60 32.26
CA ALA A 375 -35.00 -7.34 33.50
C ALA A 375 -33.70 -7.50 34.33
N GLN A 376 -32.52 -7.49 33.70
CA GLN A 376 -31.22 -7.73 34.34
C GLN A 376 -30.74 -6.53 35.16
N PRO A 377 -29.83 -6.69 36.15
CA PRO A 377 -29.20 -5.55 36.83
C PRO A 377 -28.56 -4.55 35.85
N ALA A 378 -28.55 -3.26 36.18
CA ALA A 378 -28.04 -2.20 35.28
C ALA A 378 -26.60 -2.44 34.81
N LEU A 379 -25.75 -2.97 35.69
CA LEU A 379 -24.36 -3.33 35.35
C LEU A 379 -24.27 -4.48 34.32
N GLU A 380 -25.18 -5.45 34.37
CA GLU A 380 -25.22 -6.55 33.40
C GLU A 380 -25.71 -6.04 32.05
N ILE A 381 -26.75 -5.18 32.05
CA ILE A 381 -27.22 -4.48 30.85
C ILE A 381 -26.09 -3.66 30.22
N GLN A 382 -25.31 -2.94 31.02
CA GLN A 382 -24.16 -2.17 30.53
C GLN A 382 -23.16 -3.06 29.80
N LEU A 383 -22.75 -4.18 30.39
CA LEU A 383 -21.78 -5.10 29.78
C LEU A 383 -22.31 -5.74 28.49
N GLU A 384 -23.56 -6.19 28.49
CA GLU A 384 -24.23 -6.77 27.31
C GLU A 384 -24.41 -5.74 26.20
N SER A 385 -24.82 -4.52 26.55
CA SER A 385 -24.99 -3.42 25.59
C SER A 385 -23.65 -2.99 24.99
N GLU A 386 -22.58 -2.94 25.78
CA GLU A 386 -21.24 -2.66 25.27
C GLU A 386 -20.81 -3.73 24.26
N GLN A 387 -21.02 -5.01 24.59
CA GLN A 387 -20.73 -6.12 23.69
C GLN A 387 -21.58 -6.03 22.41
N ALA A 388 -22.87 -5.72 22.51
CA ALA A 388 -23.75 -5.53 21.36
C ALA A 388 -23.28 -4.37 20.45
N GLY A 389 -22.84 -3.26 21.04
CA GLY A 389 -22.27 -2.13 20.30
C GLY A 389 -20.97 -2.51 19.58
N ARG A 390 -20.08 -3.27 20.23
CA ARG A 390 -18.84 -3.79 19.62
C ARG A 390 -19.12 -4.78 18.49
N THR A 391 -20.08 -5.67 18.68
CA THR A 391 -20.54 -6.60 17.64
C THR A 391 -21.15 -5.84 16.46
N ALA A 392 -21.98 -4.82 16.69
CA ALA A 392 -22.54 -3.99 15.63
C ALA A 392 -21.44 -3.22 14.87
N LEU A 393 -20.44 -2.68 15.57
CA LEU A 393 -19.30 -2.02 14.94
C LEU A 393 -18.46 -2.97 14.05
N ALA A 394 -18.38 -4.25 14.42
CA ALA A 394 -17.68 -5.27 13.64
C ALA A 394 -18.52 -5.79 12.47
N ASP A 395 -19.81 -6.05 12.69
CA ASP A 395 -20.64 -6.84 11.76
C ASP A 395 -21.58 -5.99 10.90
N MET A 396 -21.97 -4.80 11.36
CA MET A 396 -22.93 -3.94 10.68
C MET A 396 -22.31 -2.71 10.03
N VAL A 397 -21.12 -2.28 10.48
CA VAL A 397 -20.44 -1.08 9.96
C VAL A 397 -19.50 -1.48 8.82
N ALA A 398 -19.82 -0.97 7.62
CA ALA A 398 -19.10 -1.28 6.40
C ALA A 398 -17.60 -0.95 6.49
N ARG A 399 -16.74 -1.86 5.98
CA ARG A 399 -15.32 -1.60 5.75
C ARG A 399 -15.07 -1.50 4.25
N TYR A 400 -14.51 -0.38 3.81
CA TYR A 400 -14.23 -0.14 2.40
C TYR A 400 -12.79 -0.53 2.07
N PRO A 401 -12.55 -1.25 0.96
CA PRO A 401 -11.21 -1.51 0.49
C PRO A 401 -10.52 -0.20 0.09
N LEU A 402 -9.24 -0.11 0.42
CA LEU A 402 -8.37 0.96 -0.03
C LEU A 402 -7.82 0.63 -1.41
N PRO A 403 -7.65 1.61 -2.31
CA PRO A 403 -7.08 1.31 -3.62
C PRO A 403 -5.63 0.80 -3.48
N PRO A 404 -5.24 -0.27 -4.19
CA PRO A 404 -3.95 -0.96 -3.98
C PRO A 404 -2.75 -0.15 -4.46
N LEU A 405 -2.93 0.70 -5.46
CA LEU A 405 -1.89 1.51 -6.09
C LEU A 405 -2.14 3.00 -5.85
N THR A 406 -1.87 3.44 -4.62
CA THR A 406 -1.96 4.86 -4.25
C THR A 406 -0.59 5.46 -3.93
N PRO A 407 -0.33 6.70 -4.36
CA PRO A 407 0.84 7.43 -3.91
C PRO A 407 0.82 7.64 -2.40
N THR A 408 1.96 7.42 -1.73
CA THR A 408 2.07 7.73 -0.30
C THR A 408 2.03 9.24 -0.06
N GLY A 409 1.71 9.66 1.17
CA GLY A 409 1.77 11.07 1.56
C GLY A 409 3.16 11.69 1.37
N ASP A 410 4.22 10.93 1.68
CA ASP A 410 5.60 11.37 1.53
C ASP A 410 6.03 11.48 0.05
N TYR A 411 5.54 10.58 -0.82
CA TYR A 411 5.71 10.72 -2.27
C TYR A 411 5.07 12.00 -2.78
N ASN A 412 3.80 12.24 -2.42
CA ASN A 412 3.08 13.45 -2.84
C ASN A 412 3.79 14.71 -2.37
N ALA A 413 4.28 14.73 -1.13
CA ALA A 413 5.08 15.83 -0.60
C ALA A 413 6.40 16.02 -1.37
N PHE A 414 7.03 14.94 -1.82
CA PHE A 414 8.26 15.01 -2.61
C PHE A 414 8.02 15.57 -4.01
N VAL A 415 7.08 15.02 -4.79
CA VAL A 415 6.85 15.45 -6.19
C VAL A 415 6.27 16.85 -6.31
N THR A 416 5.67 17.38 -5.23
CA THR A 416 5.20 18.78 -5.15
C THR A 416 6.24 19.73 -4.54
N SER A 417 7.40 19.21 -4.11
CA SER A 417 8.44 20.02 -3.48
C SER A 417 9.23 20.86 -4.49
N SER A 418 9.81 21.96 -4.00
CA SER A 418 10.76 22.77 -4.78
C SER A 418 12.01 21.98 -5.19
N ALA A 419 12.39 20.96 -4.41
CA ALA A 419 13.51 20.09 -4.73
C ALA A 419 13.27 19.24 -5.98
N TYR A 420 12.01 18.87 -6.25
CA TYR A 420 11.62 18.12 -7.45
C TYR A 420 11.31 19.05 -8.63
N ALA A 421 10.63 20.18 -8.40
CA ALA A 421 10.20 21.10 -9.46
C ALA A 421 11.35 21.64 -10.35
N GLY A 422 12.55 21.83 -9.79
CA GLY A 422 13.73 22.30 -10.54
C GLY A 422 14.53 21.21 -11.26
N THR A 423 14.13 19.94 -11.15
CA THR A 423 14.88 18.82 -11.71
C THR A 423 14.88 18.74 -13.24
N PRO A 424 13.80 19.08 -13.99
CA PRO A 424 13.81 19.04 -15.45
C PRO A 424 14.89 19.93 -16.08
N ALA A 425 14.93 21.21 -15.68
CA ALA A 425 15.91 22.17 -16.19
C ALA A 425 17.35 21.77 -15.83
N SER A 426 17.58 21.38 -14.57
CA SER A 426 18.89 20.94 -14.08
C SER A 426 19.38 19.70 -14.83
N ALA A 427 18.47 18.76 -15.10
CA ALA A 427 18.78 17.51 -15.78
C ALA A 427 19.08 17.71 -17.26
N ALA A 428 18.25 18.51 -17.96
CA ALA A 428 18.46 18.85 -19.36
C ALA A 428 19.83 19.52 -19.57
N TYR A 429 20.16 20.50 -18.73
CA TYR A 429 21.46 21.18 -18.76
C TYR A 429 22.62 20.20 -18.57
N ALA A 430 22.59 19.41 -17.48
CA ALA A 430 23.69 18.51 -17.14
C ALA A 430 23.89 17.40 -18.19
N ALA A 431 22.80 16.83 -18.71
CA ALA A 431 22.86 15.79 -19.74
C ALA A 431 23.43 16.34 -21.06
N ALA A 432 22.91 17.50 -21.51
CA ALA A 432 23.37 18.14 -22.73
C ALA A 432 24.84 18.55 -22.64
N ASP A 433 25.24 19.18 -21.53
CA ASP A 433 26.62 19.62 -21.31
C ASP A 433 27.60 18.45 -21.35
N ALA A 434 27.32 17.37 -20.60
CA ALA A 434 28.21 16.24 -20.52
C ALA A 434 28.28 15.41 -21.82
N ALA A 435 27.17 15.27 -22.56
CA ALA A 435 27.19 14.60 -23.85
C ALA A 435 28.02 15.39 -24.88
N ILE A 436 27.85 16.72 -24.93
CA ILE A 436 28.61 17.59 -25.84
C ILE A 436 30.10 17.58 -25.46
N GLU A 437 30.43 17.62 -24.18
CA GLU A 437 31.81 17.54 -23.70
C GLU A 437 32.46 16.19 -24.03
N GLU A 438 31.75 15.08 -23.85
CA GLU A 438 32.22 13.74 -24.24
C GLU A 438 32.47 13.66 -25.75
N ARG A 439 31.56 14.17 -26.59
CA ARG A 439 31.76 14.21 -28.05
C ARG A 439 32.98 15.04 -28.45
N TRP A 440 33.20 16.15 -27.76
CA TRP A 440 34.32 17.05 -28.02
C TRP A 440 35.66 16.45 -27.59
N THR A 441 35.71 15.85 -26.41
CA THR A 441 36.97 15.40 -25.78
C THR A 441 37.37 13.97 -26.13
N ASN A 442 36.42 13.11 -26.52
CA ASN A 442 36.67 11.72 -26.88
C ASN A 442 36.58 11.52 -28.41
N PRO A 443 37.72 11.38 -29.13
CA PRO A 443 37.73 11.14 -30.57
C PRO A 443 37.08 9.82 -31.00
N LEU A 444 36.90 8.87 -30.06
CA LEU A 444 36.30 7.56 -30.27
C LEU A 444 34.94 7.45 -29.55
N TYR A 445 34.25 8.57 -29.37
CA TYR A 445 32.94 8.57 -28.71
C TYR A 445 32.00 7.55 -29.37
N THR A 446 31.16 6.94 -28.55
CA THR A 446 30.10 6.04 -29.00
C THR A 446 28.78 6.49 -28.39
N PRO A 447 27.62 6.09 -28.92
CA PRO A 447 26.35 6.35 -28.25
C PRO A 447 26.34 5.88 -26.78
N ILE A 448 27.05 4.80 -26.47
CA ILE A 448 27.19 4.26 -25.11
C ILE A 448 28.04 5.19 -24.23
N SER A 449 29.16 5.72 -24.74
CA SER A 449 30.01 6.63 -23.95
C SER A 449 29.32 7.96 -23.70
N LEU A 450 28.62 8.50 -24.70
CA LEU A 450 27.78 9.70 -24.56
C LEU A 450 26.68 9.49 -23.52
N GLN A 451 25.98 8.35 -23.57
CA GLN A 451 24.92 8.03 -22.63
C GLN A 451 25.46 7.90 -21.19
N ALA A 452 26.62 7.26 -21.03
CA ALA A 452 27.26 7.12 -19.73
C ALA A 452 27.67 8.49 -19.15
N ALA A 453 28.29 9.36 -19.96
CA ALA A 453 28.67 10.71 -19.55
C ALA A 453 27.46 11.54 -19.14
N ALA A 454 26.39 11.55 -19.96
CA ALA A 454 25.15 12.24 -19.67
C ALA A 454 24.53 11.77 -18.35
N LYS A 455 24.34 10.44 -18.18
CA LYS A 455 23.74 9.89 -16.95
C LYS A 455 24.51 10.27 -15.70
N VAL A 456 25.84 10.12 -15.71
CA VAL A 456 26.68 10.43 -14.55
C VAL A 456 26.56 11.91 -14.17
N ALA A 457 26.58 12.80 -15.15
CA ALA A 457 26.43 14.24 -14.90
C ALA A 457 25.03 14.59 -14.37
N THR A 458 23.98 14.00 -14.92
CA THR A 458 22.60 14.24 -14.48
C THR A 458 22.37 13.74 -13.06
N VAL A 459 22.79 12.51 -12.72
CA VAL A 459 22.68 11.97 -11.35
C VAL A 459 23.42 12.87 -10.35
N LYS A 460 24.60 13.37 -10.73
CA LYS A 460 25.37 14.31 -9.90
C LYS A 460 24.63 15.64 -9.71
N ALA A 461 24.04 16.19 -10.77
CA ALA A 461 23.27 17.43 -10.70
C ALA A 461 22.01 17.28 -9.82
N LEU A 462 21.38 16.11 -9.85
CA LEU A 462 20.16 15.83 -9.08
C LEU A 462 20.42 15.25 -7.67
N GLN A 463 21.67 15.20 -7.21
CA GLN A 463 22.02 14.54 -5.94
C GLN A 463 21.23 15.08 -4.73
N SER A 464 20.94 16.38 -4.69
CA SER A 464 20.10 16.97 -3.64
C SER A 464 18.67 16.43 -3.69
N ALA A 465 18.05 16.36 -4.87
CA ALA A 465 16.71 15.81 -5.06
C ALA A 465 16.67 14.33 -4.68
N TYR A 466 17.67 13.54 -5.08
CA TYR A 466 17.81 12.14 -4.64
C TYR A 466 17.88 12.00 -3.13
N ASN A 467 18.59 12.89 -2.42
CA ASN A 467 18.65 12.86 -0.96
C ASN A 467 17.30 13.18 -0.29
N VAL A 468 16.42 13.96 -0.95
CA VAL A 468 15.06 14.23 -0.46
C VAL A 468 14.14 13.04 -0.77
N ALA A 469 14.15 12.53 -2.01
CA ALA A 469 13.39 11.34 -2.41
C ALA A 469 13.70 10.14 -1.51
N ALA A 470 14.97 9.96 -1.19
CA ALA A 470 15.51 8.95 -0.27
C ALA A 470 14.96 9.00 1.16
N ARG A 471 14.32 10.10 1.56
CA ARG A 471 13.70 10.25 2.89
C ARG A 471 12.19 9.99 2.86
N ALA A 472 11.60 9.82 1.68
CA ALA A 472 10.19 9.52 1.56
C ALA A 472 9.92 8.15 2.18
N MET A 473 9.10 8.14 3.22
CA MET A 473 8.81 6.94 3.98
C MET A 473 7.64 6.19 3.38
N ARG A 474 7.80 4.86 3.28
CA ARG A 474 6.69 3.92 3.13
C ARG A 474 6.69 3.04 4.37
N ASN A 475 5.62 3.10 5.16
CA ASN A 475 5.52 2.36 6.42
C ASN A 475 4.79 1.02 6.25
N GLU A 476 4.07 0.87 5.14
CA GLU A 476 3.30 -0.31 4.78
C GLU A 476 3.48 -0.62 3.30
N LEU A 477 3.74 -1.89 2.99
CA LEU A 477 3.82 -2.39 1.62
C LEU A 477 2.57 -3.24 1.34
N PRO A 478 1.58 -2.71 0.61
CA PRO A 478 0.39 -3.46 0.21
C PRO A 478 0.78 -4.73 -0.51
N MET A 479 0.08 -5.81 -0.19
CA MET A 479 0.23 -7.11 -0.81
C MET A 479 -0.99 -7.39 -1.67
N ALA A 480 -0.79 -7.78 -2.93
CA ALA A 480 -1.85 -8.22 -3.80
C ALA A 480 -2.29 -9.63 -3.44
N GLY A 481 -3.58 -9.94 -3.56
CA GLY A 481 -4.14 -11.27 -3.29
C GLY A 481 -5.05 -11.31 -2.06
N VAL A 482 -5.26 -12.51 -1.53
CA VAL A 482 -6.18 -12.78 -0.41
C VAL A 482 -5.40 -13.39 0.75
N PHE A 483 -5.47 -12.75 1.91
CA PHE A 483 -4.99 -13.33 3.17
C PHE A 483 -6.04 -14.29 3.72
N GLY A 484 -5.70 -15.56 3.91
CA GLY A 484 -6.56 -16.52 4.58
C GLY A 484 -6.31 -17.96 4.16
N PRO A 485 -6.86 -18.95 4.91
CA PRO A 485 -6.66 -20.36 4.64
C PRO A 485 -7.00 -20.78 3.21
N GLY A 486 -6.17 -21.65 2.63
CA GLY A 486 -6.31 -22.17 1.27
C GLY A 486 -6.14 -21.16 0.14
N SER A 487 -5.69 -19.94 0.44
CA SER A 487 -5.34 -18.95 -0.58
C SER A 487 -3.94 -19.22 -1.13
N GLY A 488 -3.80 -19.36 -2.45
CA GLY A 488 -2.53 -19.64 -3.11
C GLY A 488 -2.24 -21.14 -3.31
N ASP A 489 -0.96 -21.46 -3.55
CA ASP A 489 -0.47 -22.83 -3.75
C ASP A 489 0.64 -23.18 -2.73
N PRO A 490 0.30 -23.87 -1.62
CA PRO A 490 1.25 -24.11 -0.54
C PRO A 490 2.26 -25.22 -0.85
N ARG A 491 2.09 -26.00 -1.93
CA ARG A 491 3.01 -27.08 -2.33
C ARG A 491 4.37 -26.51 -2.66
N ARG A 492 5.46 -27.11 -2.17
CA ARG A 492 6.84 -26.65 -2.42
C ARG A 492 7.25 -26.78 -3.88
N SER A 493 8.19 -25.95 -4.34
CA SER A 493 8.65 -26.00 -5.74
C SER A 493 9.20 -27.37 -6.14
N ASN A 494 9.80 -28.11 -5.19
CA ASN A 494 10.30 -29.47 -5.42
C ASN A 494 9.21 -30.56 -5.42
N GLU A 495 7.97 -30.24 -5.04
CA GLU A 495 6.81 -31.13 -5.08
C GLU A 495 6.05 -31.01 -6.42
N LEU A 496 6.36 -29.99 -7.22
CA LEU A 496 5.74 -29.74 -8.52
C LEU A 496 6.42 -30.59 -9.62
N ALA A 497 5.65 -30.98 -10.63
CA ALA A 497 6.20 -31.68 -11.78
C ALA A 497 7.10 -30.75 -12.62
N GLN A 498 6.70 -29.49 -12.77
CA GLN A 498 7.52 -28.39 -13.30
C GLN A 498 7.35 -27.14 -12.41
N PRO A 499 8.37 -26.28 -12.27
CA PRO A 499 8.25 -25.01 -11.55
C PRO A 499 7.11 -24.12 -12.05
N SER A 500 6.82 -24.18 -13.35
CA SER A 500 5.72 -23.46 -14.00
C SER A 500 4.31 -23.94 -13.59
N ASP A 501 4.19 -25.10 -12.93
CA ASP A 501 2.91 -25.64 -12.47
C ASP A 501 2.41 -24.99 -11.17
N LEU A 502 3.21 -24.07 -10.61
CA LEU A 502 2.86 -23.35 -9.39
C LEU A 502 1.64 -22.46 -9.65
N GLY A 503 0.59 -22.64 -8.84
CA GLY A 503 -0.65 -21.88 -8.95
C GLY A 503 -0.48 -20.38 -8.66
N PRO A 504 -1.57 -19.59 -8.76
CA PRO A 504 -1.55 -18.17 -8.39
C PRO A 504 -1.13 -17.98 -6.92
N PRO A 505 -0.50 -16.84 -6.57
CA PRO A 505 -0.08 -16.56 -5.20
C PRO A 505 -1.28 -16.31 -4.28
N GLY A 506 -1.14 -16.68 -3.01
CA GLY A 506 -2.08 -16.26 -1.97
C GLY A 506 -1.95 -14.76 -1.68
N LEU A 507 -0.73 -14.33 -1.36
CA LEU A 507 -0.31 -12.93 -1.36
C LEU A 507 0.99 -12.74 -2.14
N GLU A 508 1.13 -11.62 -2.84
CA GLU A 508 2.35 -11.19 -3.51
C GLU A 508 2.69 -9.73 -3.16
N ALA A 509 3.97 -9.45 -2.95
CA ALA A 509 4.49 -8.08 -2.83
C ALA A 509 5.82 -7.94 -3.56
N ARG A 510 6.06 -6.74 -4.11
CA ARG A 510 7.35 -6.39 -4.71
C ARG A 510 8.00 -5.28 -3.92
N LEU A 511 9.20 -5.56 -3.43
CA LEU A 511 10.03 -4.62 -2.72
C LEU A 511 11.16 -4.18 -3.64
N TYR A 512 11.24 -2.87 -3.88
CA TYR A 512 12.34 -2.28 -4.63
C TYR A 512 13.15 -1.35 -3.72
N LEU A 513 14.45 -1.62 -3.60
CA LEU A 513 15.41 -0.79 -2.85
C LEU A 513 16.46 -0.25 -3.82
N PRO A 514 16.38 1.04 -4.21
CA PRO A 514 17.28 1.59 -5.20
C PRO A 514 18.72 1.71 -4.66
N ALA A 515 19.69 1.71 -5.58
CA ALA A 515 21.12 1.85 -5.29
C ALA A 515 21.48 3.12 -4.50
N SER A 516 20.67 4.18 -4.66
CA SER A 516 20.84 5.47 -4.00
C SER A 516 20.14 5.57 -2.64
N HIS A 517 19.33 4.57 -2.24
CA HIS A 517 18.58 4.60 -0.99
C HIS A 517 19.53 4.72 0.23
N PRO A 518 19.23 5.52 1.28
CA PRO A 518 20.13 5.73 2.41
C PRO A 518 20.41 4.48 3.22
N THR A 519 19.44 3.57 3.26
CA THR A 519 19.54 2.32 4.02
C THR A 519 19.99 1.14 3.17
N ASN A 520 20.30 1.37 1.88
CA ASN A 520 20.86 0.32 1.03
C ASN A 520 22.18 -0.18 1.65
N PRO A 521 22.27 -1.46 2.06
CA PRO A 521 23.42 -1.96 2.81
C PRO A 521 24.72 -1.94 1.99
N PHE A 522 24.62 -1.88 0.66
CA PHE A 522 25.78 -1.81 -0.24
C PHE A 522 26.19 -0.37 -0.57
N ARG A 523 25.48 0.63 -0.03
CA ARG A 523 25.88 2.04 -0.17
C ARG A 523 26.89 2.39 0.91
N HIS A 524 28.17 2.35 0.53
CA HIS A 524 29.28 2.69 1.44
C HIS A 524 30.16 3.80 0.88
N ARG A 525 30.39 4.86 1.68
CA ARG A 525 31.17 6.04 1.28
C ARG A 525 32.64 5.74 0.93
N ARG A 526 33.18 4.59 1.39
CA ARG A 526 34.61 4.25 1.29
C ARG A 526 34.87 2.82 0.80
N HIS A 527 33.89 2.12 0.25
CA HIS A 527 34.15 0.77 -0.26
C HIS A 527 34.99 0.85 -1.54
N PRO A 528 36.12 0.11 -1.63
CA PRO A 528 37.04 0.21 -2.76
C PRO A 528 36.43 -0.26 -4.08
N ASP A 529 35.48 -1.21 -4.03
CA ASP A 529 34.91 -1.83 -5.24
C ASP A 529 33.60 -1.19 -5.72
N HIS A 530 32.91 -0.41 -4.87
CA HIS A 530 31.66 0.26 -5.24
C HIS A 530 31.42 1.53 -4.42
N THR A 531 31.16 2.64 -5.10
CA THR A 531 30.85 3.93 -4.46
C THR A 531 29.34 4.23 -4.40
N THR A 532 28.53 3.37 -5.04
CA THR A 532 27.06 3.39 -5.07
C THR A 532 26.53 2.04 -4.62
N GLY A 533 25.30 1.98 -4.11
CA GLY A 533 24.66 0.69 -3.81
C GLY A 533 24.26 -0.08 -5.08
N TYR A 534 23.56 -1.19 -4.89
CA TYR A 534 22.93 -1.95 -5.98
C TYR A 534 21.41 -1.74 -5.95
N ASN A 535 20.77 -1.77 -7.12
CA ASN A 535 19.33 -1.89 -7.18
C ASN A 535 18.96 -3.30 -6.73
N ILE A 536 18.11 -3.42 -5.71
CA ILE A 536 17.67 -4.70 -5.18
C ILE A 536 16.17 -4.78 -5.39
N GLU A 537 15.72 -5.84 -6.05
CA GLU A 537 14.30 -6.17 -6.19
C GLU A 537 14.05 -7.50 -5.51
N ARG A 538 13.00 -7.57 -4.68
CA ARG A 538 12.58 -8.78 -3.97
C ARG A 538 11.11 -9.01 -4.29
N VAL A 539 10.81 -10.16 -4.89
CA VAL A 539 9.43 -10.60 -5.15
C VAL A 539 9.07 -11.60 -4.05
N ILE A 540 8.17 -11.19 -3.16
CA ILE A 540 7.74 -11.95 -2.00
C ILE A 540 6.39 -12.59 -2.31
N ARG A 541 6.25 -13.87 -1.99
CA ARG A 541 5.01 -14.62 -2.13
C ARG A 541 4.72 -15.42 -0.86
N LEU A 542 3.46 -15.40 -0.43
CA LEU A 542 2.93 -16.26 0.64
C LEU A 542 1.76 -17.07 0.10
N ASP A 543 1.78 -18.36 0.37
CA ASP A 543 0.69 -19.27 0.07
C ASP A 543 0.25 -19.95 1.36
N PHE A 544 -1.06 -20.01 1.61
CA PHE A 544 -1.61 -20.41 2.89
C PHE A 544 -2.07 -21.87 2.86
N ASP A 545 -1.81 -22.58 3.94
CA ASP A 545 -2.33 -23.94 4.10
C ASP A 545 -3.86 -23.95 4.28
N GLY A 546 -4.45 -25.14 4.16
CA GLY A 546 -5.88 -25.36 4.37
C GLY A 546 -6.70 -25.25 3.10
N VAL A 547 -8.01 -25.04 3.27
CA VAL A 547 -8.99 -24.92 2.18
C VAL A 547 -9.70 -23.59 2.34
N GLN A 548 -10.02 -22.95 1.21
CA GLN A 548 -10.73 -21.68 1.18
C GLN A 548 -12.05 -21.79 1.97
N GLY A 549 -12.26 -20.84 2.89
CA GLY A 549 -13.44 -20.80 3.75
C GLY A 549 -13.29 -21.52 5.10
N ASN A 550 -12.15 -22.17 5.36
CA ASN A 550 -11.85 -22.69 6.69
C ASN A 550 -11.77 -21.57 7.74
N SER A 551 -12.16 -21.88 8.98
CA SER A 551 -11.86 -21.03 10.13
C SER A 551 -10.36 -20.99 10.42
N LEU A 552 -9.93 -19.95 11.13
CA LEU A 552 -8.57 -19.85 11.64
C LEU A 552 -8.30 -20.98 12.65
N GLU A 553 -7.08 -21.49 12.64
CA GLU A 553 -6.65 -22.48 13.61
C GLU A 553 -6.33 -21.78 14.94
N ALA A 554 -6.68 -22.39 16.07
CA ALA A 554 -6.27 -21.86 17.37
C ALA A 554 -4.84 -22.31 17.73
N ALA A 555 -3.92 -21.37 17.97
CA ALA A 555 -2.60 -21.63 18.57
C ALA A 555 -2.63 -21.73 20.10
N GLY A 556 -3.74 -21.29 20.72
CA GLY A 556 -3.92 -21.25 22.16
C GLY A 556 -5.24 -20.55 22.51
N TYR A 557 -5.48 -20.32 23.81
CA TYR A 557 -6.68 -19.59 24.24
C TYR A 557 -6.64 -18.15 23.69
N GLY A 558 -7.57 -17.82 22.80
CA GLY A 558 -7.70 -16.48 22.22
C GLY A 558 -6.63 -16.07 21.21
N VAL A 559 -5.78 -17.01 20.74
CA VAL A 559 -4.74 -16.73 19.73
C VAL A 559 -5.03 -17.52 18.47
N ASP A 560 -5.31 -16.79 17.40
CA ASP A 560 -5.47 -17.36 16.06
C ASP A 560 -4.11 -17.55 15.39
N ARG A 561 -3.98 -18.63 14.64
CA ARG A 561 -2.79 -19.04 13.89
C ARG A 561 -3.13 -19.26 12.42
N ILE A 562 -2.16 -18.93 11.57
CA ILE A 562 -2.16 -19.31 10.17
C ILE A 562 -0.75 -19.72 9.71
N THR A 563 -0.67 -20.74 8.87
CA THR A 563 0.59 -21.31 8.36
C THR A 563 0.59 -21.38 6.84
N GLY A 564 1.76 -21.56 6.26
CA GLY A 564 1.88 -21.71 4.82
C GLY A 564 3.31 -21.83 4.33
N THR A 565 3.49 -21.58 3.03
CA THR A 565 4.80 -21.55 2.37
C THR A 565 5.15 -20.13 1.97
N TYR A 566 6.34 -19.70 2.38
CA TYR A 566 6.95 -18.42 2.03
C TYR A 566 7.94 -18.64 0.89
N ARG A 567 7.89 -17.76 -0.11
CA ARG A 567 8.81 -17.75 -1.24
C ARG A 567 9.32 -16.35 -1.49
N GLU A 568 10.56 -16.28 -1.92
CA GLU A 568 11.17 -15.03 -2.30
C GLU A 568 12.13 -15.21 -3.47
N GLU A 569 12.04 -14.33 -4.46
CA GLU A 569 13.01 -14.21 -5.55
C GLU A 569 13.70 -12.83 -5.49
N ILE A 570 15.05 -12.84 -5.48
CA ILE A 570 15.87 -11.64 -5.26
C ILE A 570 16.74 -11.36 -6.49
N PHE A 571 16.73 -10.12 -6.95
CA PHE A 571 17.55 -9.61 -8.05
C PHE A 571 18.55 -8.54 -7.60
N GLY A 572 19.63 -8.39 -8.36
CA GLY A 572 20.64 -7.34 -8.17
C GLY A 572 21.76 -7.63 -7.17
N LEU A 573 21.57 -8.62 -6.28
CA LEU A 573 22.61 -9.08 -5.35
C LEU A 573 23.51 -10.17 -5.91
N HIS A 574 23.11 -10.78 -7.03
CA HIS A 574 23.81 -11.90 -7.64
C HIS A 574 23.83 -11.80 -9.16
N LYS A 575 24.74 -12.55 -9.80
CA LYS A 575 24.72 -12.69 -11.25
C LYS A 575 23.36 -13.29 -11.67
N PRO A 576 22.77 -12.83 -12.78
CA PRO A 576 21.56 -13.44 -13.29
C PRO A 576 21.76 -14.95 -13.54
N LEU A 577 20.81 -15.76 -13.09
CA LEU A 577 20.79 -17.22 -13.30
C LEU A 577 19.89 -17.58 -14.48
N GLY A 578 19.85 -18.87 -14.84
CA GLY A 578 18.99 -19.40 -15.91
C GLY A 578 19.73 -19.63 -17.24
N PRO A 579 19.08 -20.32 -18.20
CA PRO A 579 19.65 -20.62 -19.52
C PRO A 579 19.77 -19.39 -20.43
N ASP A 580 18.96 -18.35 -20.19
CA ASP A 580 19.06 -17.04 -20.85
C ASP A 580 19.14 -15.91 -19.80
N PRO A 581 20.27 -15.76 -19.12
CA PRO A 581 20.44 -14.79 -18.04
C PRO A 581 20.39 -13.32 -18.51
N VAL A 582 20.33 -13.08 -19.82
CA VAL A 582 20.31 -11.74 -20.41
C VAL A 582 18.88 -11.30 -20.73
N ALA A 583 18.05 -12.19 -21.28
CA ALA A 583 16.65 -11.87 -21.61
C ALA A 583 15.67 -12.31 -20.52
N HIS A 584 15.95 -13.41 -19.82
CA HIS A 584 15.06 -14.05 -18.84
C HIS A 584 15.85 -14.46 -17.59
N PRO A 585 16.34 -13.49 -16.82
CA PRO A 585 17.14 -13.76 -15.64
C PRO A 585 16.30 -14.45 -14.55
N VAL A 586 16.84 -15.52 -13.97
CA VAL A 586 16.33 -16.12 -12.73
C VAL A 586 17.07 -15.48 -11.54
N GLY A 587 16.32 -15.06 -10.53
CA GLY A 587 16.87 -14.45 -9.31
C GLY A 587 17.39 -15.51 -8.32
N LEU A 588 17.91 -15.05 -7.17
CA LEU A 588 18.12 -15.94 -6.03
C LEU A 588 16.76 -16.29 -5.44
N ARG A 589 16.39 -17.56 -5.49
CA ARG A 589 15.11 -18.08 -4.97
C ARG A 589 15.32 -18.74 -3.63
N THR A 590 14.52 -18.36 -2.65
CA THR A 590 14.46 -19.02 -1.34
C THR A 590 13.03 -19.45 -1.02
N GLU A 591 12.91 -20.56 -0.30
CA GLU A 591 11.62 -21.13 0.09
C GLU A 591 11.68 -21.65 1.53
N GLY A 592 10.56 -21.60 2.23
CA GLY A 592 10.43 -22.04 3.61
C GLY A 592 8.99 -22.12 4.10
N ARG A 593 8.77 -22.71 5.27
CA ARG A 593 7.43 -22.69 5.91
C ARG A 593 7.31 -21.49 6.82
N PHE A 594 6.13 -20.87 6.87
CA PHE A 594 5.84 -19.80 7.83
C PHE A 594 4.74 -20.18 8.81
N GLU A 595 4.79 -19.55 9.97
CA GLU A 595 3.71 -19.51 10.96
C GLU A 595 3.52 -18.04 11.38
N LEU A 596 2.27 -17.59 11.46
CA LEU A 596 1.87 -16.28 11.95
C LEU A 596 0.81 -16.43 13.03
N ASN A 597 0.95 -15.66 14.11
CA ASN A 597 -0.01 -15.57 15.20
C ASN A 597 -0.63 -14.17 15.21
N ARG A 598 -1.96 -14.09 15.41
CA ARG A 598 -2.64 -12.79 15.54
C ARG A 598 -2.37 -12.20 16.93
N VAL A 599 -1.75 -11.03 16.96
CA VAL A 599 -1.37 -10.33 18.21
C VAL A 599 -2.28 -9.15 18.54
N SER A 600 -3.11 -8.70 17.60
CA SER A 600 -4.06 -7.61 17.79
C SER A 600 -5.19 -7.70 16.77
N LEU A 601 -6.40 -7.25 17.14
CA LEU A 601 -7.58 -7.12 16.29
C LEU A 601 -7.74 -5.74 15.62
N ILE A 602 -6.83 -4.80 15.91
CA ILE A 602 -6.88 -3.42 15.40
C ILE A 602 -6.79 -3.44 13.88
N ASP A 603 -7.86 -3.02 13.23
CA ASP A 603 -8.08 -3.18 11.80
C ASP A 603 -7.64 -1.97 10.97
N THR A 604 -7.15 -0.91 11.63
CA THR A 604 -6.74 0.35 10.99
C THR A 604 -5.41 0.83 11.57
N LEU A 605 -4.46 1.13 10.70
CA LEU A 605 -3.14 1.65 11.05
C LEU A 605 -3.17 3.17 11.26
N ASN A 606 -2.30 3.65 12.15
CA ASN A 606 -2.04 5.07 12.37
C ASN A 606 -3.30 5.88 12.73
N THR A 607 -4.20 5.26 13.48
CA THR A 607 -5.42 5.87 14.03
C THR A 607 -5.05 6.82 15.16
N ARG A 608 -5.62 8.02 15.23
CA ARG A 608 -5.28 9.01 16.26
C ARG A 608 -6.15 8.83 17.50
#